data_AF-A0A4S2KPW8-F1
#
_entry.id   AF-A0A4S2KPW8-F1
#
_cell.length_a   1.000
_cell.length_b   1.000
_cell.length_c   1.000
_cell.angle_alpha   90.00
_cell.angle_beta   90.00
_cell.angle_gamma   90.00
#
_symmetry.space_group_name_H-M   'P 1'
#
loop_
_entity.id
_entity.type
_entity.pdbx_description
1 polymer ?
#
loop_
_entity_poly.entity_id
_entity_poly.type
_entity_poly.pdbx_seq_one_letter_code
_entity_poly.pdbx_strand_id
1 'polypeptide(L)'
;MRREVKCLGVLLICIAASAWIIGKLSWDLEFEYGALYTFEINHKVEPLADAAATSTIHLFLVIPDFKTLEKTETMLKSLLFYQGRLDETFVECTPTLNKPESIKCSDLDLLATASSLTLHVAASDSLGDQTAELFGDFHVEDLTVQLYSLESCLDLISVERNGKASDTVELLKLFAPKILNDEVEKVIILDANVLIVANIGELWDHFDQFNSEQAIGAVCEQGQDCSRSCSTGDGEFPTHGINTGLLLLNLNELRRLEWWNMTGADGQTEESRLTDRGLINRILERNENLYYKLPCQWNVQIIADSGLDCCPFYWIERRPEEDDCVNTEDDDQNYIPMARAIQFNIDRRTELNFFINGYSADEVTLVLSAAQQLQVRYENTYRKFQQLSPGCFG
;
A
#
# COMPACT_ATOMS: atom_id res chain seq x y z
N MET A 1 -51.42 2.15 29.04
CA MET A 1 -50.35 1.94 28.03
C MET A 1 -49.03 2.63 28.41
N ARG A 2 -48.48 2.41 29.62
CA ARG A 2 -47.18 3.03 30.03
C ARG A 2 -46.29 2.14 30.91
N ARG A 3 -46.53 0.83 30.96
CA ARG A 3 -45.75 -0.12 31.78
C ARG A 3 -44.99 -1.19 30.99
N GLU A 4 -45.24 -1.38 29.69
CA GLU A 4 -44.55 -2.42 28.90
C GLU A 4 -43.26 -1.94 28.21
N VAL A 5 -43.07 -0.64 28.00
CA VAL A 5 -41.88 -0.12 27.28
C VAL A 5 -40.61 -0.12 28.15
N LYS A 6 -40.74 -0.18 29.49
CA LYS A 6 -39.57 -0.18 30.39
C LYS A 6 -38.91 -1.54 30.55
N CYS A 7 -39.63 -2.65 30.37
CA CYS A 7 -39.02 -3.99 30.44
C CYS A 7 -38.29 -4.34 29.15
N LEU A 8 -38.77 -3.89 27.98
CA LEU A 8 -38.09 -4.13 26.71
C LEU A 8 -36.74 -3.39 26.63
N GLY A 9 -36.70 -2.14 27.10
CA GLY A 9 -35.45 -1.35 27.13
C GLY A 9 -34.39 -1.93 28.07
N VAL A 10 -34.80 -2.44 29.24
CA VAL A 10 -33.86 -3.08 30.20
C VAL A 10 -33.39 -4.44 29.67
N LEU A 11 -34.24 -5.21 28.98
CA LEU A 11 -33.86 -6.48 28.38
C LEU A 11 -32.88 -6.28 27.20
N LEU A 12 -33.09 -5.27 26.35
CA LEU A 12 -32.17 -4.90 25.26
C LEU A 12 -30.82 -4.41 25.80
N ILE A 13 -30.81 -3.61 26.87
CA ILE A 13 -29.56 -3.16 27.53
C ILE A 13 -28.83 -4.34 28.17
N CYS A 14 -29.55 -5.29 28.78
CA CYS A 14 -28.94 -6.49 29.33
C CYS A 14 -28.38 -7.41 28.22
N ILE A 15 -29.06 -7.57 27.09
CA ILE A 15 -28.56 -8.37 25.95
C ILE A 15 -27.34 -7.68 25.31
N ALA A 16 -27.38 -6.36 25.11
CA ALA A 16 -26.23 -5.61 24.59
C ALA A 16 -25.04 -5.62 25.56
N ALA A 17 -25.28 -5.48 26.86
CA ALA A 17 -24.23 -5.61 27.88
C ALA A 17 -23.70 -7.06 27.98
N SER A 18 -24.54 -8.06 27.75
CA SER A 18 -24.12 -9.48 27.71
C SER A 18 -23.30 -9.77 26.46
N ALA A 19 -23.69 -9.25 25.29
CA ALA A 19 -22.92 -9.36 24.05
C ALA A 19 -21.61 -8.57 24.12
N TRP A 20 -21.59 -7.43 24.82
CA TRP A 20 -20.38 -6.64 25.08
C TRP A 20 -19.45 -7.32 26.08
N ILE A 21 -19.98 -7.95 27.13
CA ILE A 21 -19.20 -8.72 28.10
C ILE A 21 -18.71 -10.03 27.49
N ILE A 22 -19.52 -10.73 26.68
CA ILE A 22 -19.12 -11.95 25.98
C ILE A 22 -18.12 -11.62 24.86
N GLY A 23 -18.32 -10.54 24.10
CA GLY A 23 -17.33 -10.03 23.15
C GLY A 23 -16.03 -9.69 23.86
N LYS A 24 -16.08 -8.91 24.94
CA LYS A 24 -14.89 -8.56 25.72
C LYS A 24 -14.20 -9.75 26.38
N LEU A 25 -14.94 -10.74 26.90
CA LEU A 25 -14.36 -11.97 27.46
C LEU A 25 -13.88 -12.98 26.41
N SER A 26 -14.50 -13.04 25.23
CA SER A 26 -13.98 -13.81 24.08
C SER A 26 -12.65 -13.21 23.66
N TRP A 27 -12.62 -11.88 23.46
CA TRP A 27 -11.44 -11.12 23.07
C TRP A 27 -10.32 -11.13 24.13
N ASP A 28 -10.64 -11.03 25.43
CA ASP A 28 -9.65 -11.05 26.53
C ASP A 28 -9.06 -12.47 26.75
N LEU A 29 -9.78 -13.55 26.40
CA LEU A 29 -9.27 -14.94 26.44
C LEU A 29 -8.56 -15.35 25.14
N GLU A 30 -8.82 -14.67 24.03
CA GLU A 30 -8.29 -14.93 22.68
C GLU A 30 -6.91 -14.30 22.42
N PHE A 31 -6.43 -13.41 23.31
CA PHE A 31 -5.14 -12.70 23.17
C PHE A 31 -3.98 -13.31 23.99
N GLU A 32 -4.24 -14.27 24.88
CA GLU A 32 -3.18 -14.82 25.77
C GLU A 32 -2.24 -15.81 25.06
N TYR A 33 -2.54 -16.23 23.83
CA TYR A 33 -1.68 -17.07 22.99
C TYR A 33 -1.80 -16.62 21.53
N GLY A 34 -0.71 -16.12 20.94
CA GLY A 34 -0.67 -15.61 19.56
C GLY A 34 -1.27 -16.57 18.53
N ALA A 35 -2.50 -16.28 18.11
CA ALA A 35 -3.21 -17.02 17.07
C ALA A 35 -3.19 -16.20 15.77
N LEU A 36 -2.74 -16.84 14.69
CA LEU A 36 -3.01 -16.37 13.32
C LEU A 36 -4.53 -16.39 13.08
N TYR A 37 -5.13 -15.23 12.84
CA TYR A 37 -6.51 -15.15 12.36
C TYR A 37 -6.48 -15.05 10.83
N THR A 38 -6.81 -16.15 10.15
CA THR A 38 -7.14 -16.15 8.73
C THR A 38 -8.64 -15.99 8.60
N PHE A 39 -9.11 -14.84 8.13
CA PHE A 39 -10.48 -14.70 7.67
C PHE A 39 -10.51 -15.09 6.18
N GLU A 40 -10.89 -16.34 5.90
CA GLU A 40 -11.30 -16.72 4.55
C GLU A 40 -12.77 -16.30 4.34
N ILE A 41 -13.00 -15.33 3.45
CA ILE A 41 -14.34 -15.03 2.94
C ILE A 41 -14.66 -16.09 1.87
N ASN A 42 -14.98 -17.32 2.31
CA ASN A 42 -15.21 -18.44 1.39
C ASN A 42 -16.69 -18.77 1.26
N HIS A 43 -17.29 -18.42 0.11
CA HIS A 43 -18.44 -19.14 -0.41
C HIS A 43 -17.94 -20.43 -1.08
N LYS A 44 -18.25 -21.58 -0.47
CA LYS A 44 -17.89 -22.93 -0.95
C LYS A 44 -18.00 -23.11 -2.47
N VAL A 45 -16.87 -23.41 -3.11
CA VAL A 45 -16.80 -24.19 -4.35
C VAL A 45 -15.67 -25.22 -4.20
N GLU A 46 -15.97 -26.51 -4.36
CA GLU A 46 -14.96 -27.56 -4.44
C GLU A 46 -14.12 -27.39 -5.72
N PRO A 47 -12.78 -27.56 -5.67
CA PRO A 47 -11.97 -27.37 -6.87
C PRO A 47 -12.15 -28.56 -7.81
N LEU A 48 -12.71 -28.28 -8.99
CA LEU A 48 -12.47 -29.08 -10.17
C LEU A 48 -10.99 -28.91 -10.56
N ALA A 49 -10.28 -30.02 -10.62
CA ALA A 49 -8.92 -30.09 -11.14
C ALA A 49 -8.85 -29.51 -12.56
N ASP A 50 -7.73 -28.84 -12.84
CA ASP A 50 -7.34 -28.12 -14.07
C ASP A 50 -7.78 -26.64 -14.15
N ALA A 51 -7.16 -25.80 -13.32
CA ALA A 51 -6.95 -24.39 -13.62
C ALA A 51 -5.46 -24.06 -13.41
N ALA A 52 -4.85 -23.37 -14.38
CA ALA A 52 -3.48 -22.87 -14.27
C ALA A 52 -3.30 -22.17 -12.92
N ALA A 53 -2.24 -22.50 -12.18
CA ALA A 53 -1.99 -21.97 -10.84
C ALA A 53 -2.10 -20.44 -10.83
N THR A 54 -3.19 -19.91 -10.28
CA THR A 54 -3.36 -18.49 -10.03
C THR A 54 -2.35 -18.10 -8.95
N SER A 55 -1.32 -17.33 -9.32
CA SER A 55 -0.33 -16.84 -8.37
C SER A 55 -1.01 -15.87 -7.40
N THR A 56 -1.07 -16.24 -6.12
CA THR A 56 -1.59 -15.35 -5.07
C THR A 56 -0.60 -14.22 -4.82
N ILE A 57 -1.07 -12.98 -4.87
CA ILE A 57 -0.27 -11.79 -4.57
C ILE A 57 -0.43 -11.50 -3.08
N HIS A 58 0.70 -11.42 -2.38
CA HIS A 58 0.74 -11.10 -0.96
C HIS A 58 1.10 -9.63 -0.74
N LEU A 59 0.32 -8.93 0.08
CA LEU A 59 0.58 -7.56 0.50
C LEU A 59 0.75 -7.49 2.01
N PHE A 60 1.68 -6.70 2.52
CA PHE A 60 1.83 -6.43 3.95
C PHE A 60 1.59 -4.96 4.27
N LEU A 61 0.66 -4.72 5.19
CA LEU A 61 0.18 -3.40 5.58
C LEU A 61 0.34 -3.22 7.09
N VAL A 62 0.68 -2.00 7.50
CA VAL A 62 0.85 -1.63 8.91
C VAL A 62 -0.12 -0.50 9.24
N ILE A 63 -0.99 -0.72 10.24
CA ILE A 63 -2.08 0.18 10.61
C ILE A 63 -1.96 0.53 12.10
N PRO A 64 -1.16 1.55 12.46
CA PRO A 64 -0.97 1.95 13.86
C PRO A 64 -2.09 2.82 14.42
N ASP A 65 -2.83 3.51 13.56
CA ASP A 65 -3.81 4.49 13.95
C ASP A 65 -5.00 4.54 12.97
N PHE A 66 -6.09 5.14 13.43
CA PHE A 66 -7.33 5.25 12.67
C PHE A 66 -7.15 6.03 11.35
N LYS A 67 -6.25 7.02 11.33
CA LYS A 67 -5.98 7.81 10.13
C LYS A 67 -5.30 6.95 9.05
N THR A 68 -4.43 6.04 9.46
CA THR A 68 -3.78 5.09 8.56
C THR A 68 -4.79 4.07 8.06
N LEU A 69 -5.73 3.65 8.90
CA LEU A 69 -6.85 2.78 8.51
C LEU A 69 -7.70 3.41 7.39
N GLU A 70 -8.13 4.67 7.54
CA GLU A 70 -8.89 5.40 6.50
C GLU A 70 -8.12 5.54 5.17
N LYS A 71 -6.80 5.78 5.26
CA LYS A 71 -5.93 5.87 4.09
C LYS A 71 -5.79 4.51 3.40
N THR A 72 -5.65 3.42 4.18
CA THR A 72 -5.57 2.06 3.67
C THR A 72 -6.83 1.68 2.90
N GLU A 73 -8.02 2.07 3.39
CA GLU A 73 -9.28 1.88 2.66
C GLU A 73 -9.22 2.48 1.25
N THR A 74 -8.78 3.74 1.17
CA THR A 74 -8.71 4.48 -0.10
C THR A 74 -7.66 3.90 -1.05
N MET A 75 -6.50 3.51 -0.50
CA MET A 75 -5.44 2.83 -1.24
C MET A 75 -5.94 1.49 -1.81
N LEU A 76 -6.64 0.68 -1.00
CA LEU A 76 -7.19 -0.61 -1.41
C LEU A 76 -8.23 -0.45 -2.53
N LYS A 77 -9.12 0.54 -2.44
CA LYS A 77 -10.08 0.87 -3.52
C LYS A 77 -9.36 1.22 -4.83
N SER A 78 -8.27 1.98 -4.78
CA SER A 78 -7.48 2.28 -5.99
C SER A 78 -6.84 1.03 -6.58
N LEU A 79 -6.29 0.15 -5.74
CA LEU A 79 -5.68 -1.11 -6.15
C LEU A 79 -6.71 -2.04 -6.81
N LEU A 80 -7.85 -2.25 -6.15
CA LEU A 80 -8.92 -3.13 -6.65
C LEU A 80 -9.54 -2.60 -7.93
N PHE A 81 -9.69 -1.28 -8.06
CA PHE A 81 -10.13 -0.65 -9.31
C PHE A 81 -9.22 -1.05 -10.47
N TYR A 82 -7.90 -0.87 -10.35
CA TYR A 82 -6.97 -1.21 -11.43
C TYR A 82 -6.70 -2.72 -11.58
N GLN A 83 -7.20 -3.57 -10.68
CA GLN A 83 -7.35 -5.01 -10.94
C GLN A 83 -8.63 -5.37 -11.72
N GLY A 84 -9.48 -4.39 -12.05
CA GLY A 84 -10.74 -4.61 -12.76
C GLY A 84 -11.86 -5.17 -11.88
N ARG A 85 -11.78 -4.97 -10.55
CA ARG A 85 -12.73 -5.53 -9.57
C ARG A 85 -13.86 -4.56 -9.18
N LEU A 86 -14.12 -3.55 -9.99
CA LEU A 86 -15.17 -2.57 -9.74
C LEU A 86 -16.49 -3.06 -10.38
N ASP A 87 -17.54 -3.17 -9.58
CA ASP A 87 -18.89 -3.50 -10.06
C ASP A 87 -19.59 -2.23 -10.57
N GLU A 88 -19.48 -1.97 -11.87
CA GLU A 88 -20.12 -0.83 -12.53
C GLU A 88 -21.63 -1.00 -12.76
N THR A 89 -22.26 -2.08 -12.26
CA THR A 89 -23.72 -2.24 -12.39
C THR A 89 -24.49 -1.19 -11.59
N PHE A 90 -23.89 -0.62 -10.55
CA PHE A 90 -24.44 0.47 -9.75
C PHE A 90 -23.85 1.81 -10.16
N VAL A 91 -24.71 2.80 -10.43
CA VAL A 91 -24.30 4.15 -10.87
C VAL A 91 -23.40 4.85 -9.84
N GLU A 92 -23.60 4.57 -8.55
CA GLU A 92 -22.75 5.07 -7.47
C GLU A 92 -21.33 4.48 -7.44
N CYS A 93 -21.12 3.36 -8.13
CA CYS A 93 -19.83 2.69 -8.24
C CYS A 93 -19.06 3.09 -9.50
N THR A 94 -19.59 3.98 -10.35
CA THR A 94 -18.89 4.46 -11.56
C THR A 94 -18.11 5.75 -11.26
N PRO A 95 -16.78 5.72 -11.11
CA PRO A 95 -16.01 6.94 -10.88
C PRO A 95 -15.97 7.81 -12.14
N THR A 96 -16.09 9.13 -11.96
CA THR A 96 -15.87 10.08 -13.07
C THR A 96 -14.38 10.12 -13.42
N LEU A 97 -14.02 9.54 -14.57
CA LEU A 97 -12.67 9.60 -15.12
C LEU A 97 -12.48 10.89 -15.91
N ASN A 98 -11.47 11.69 -15.52
CA ASN A 98 -11.11 12.90 -16.24
C ASN A 98 -10.05 12.60 -17.29
N LYS A 99 -10.46 12.02 -18.42
CA LYS A 99 -9.60 11.76 -19.58
C LYS A 99 -9.89 12.78 -20.71
N PRO A 100 -8.91 13.59 -21.15
CA PRO A 100 -9.09 14.51 -22.28
C PRO A 100 -9.40 13.75 -23.58
N GLU A 101 -10.22 14.34 -24.47
CA GLU A 101 -10.61 13.71 -25.74
C GLU A 101 -9.44 13.45 -26.70
N SER A 102 -8.36 14.23 -26.58
CA SER A 102 -7.11 14.08 -27.35
C SER A 102 -6.27 12.87 -26.94
N ILE A 103 -6.56 12.26 -25.79
CA ILE A 103 -5.85 11.08 -25.30
C ILE A 103 -6.54 9.82 -25.81
N LYS A 104 -5.78 8.97 -26.51
CA LYS A 104 -6.21 7.64 -26.94
C LYS A 104 -5.43 6.59 -26.16
N CYS A 105 -6.14 5.64 -25.57
CA CYS A 105 -5.54 4.50 -24.88
C CYS A 105 -5.74 3.25 -25.73
N SER A 106 -4.80 2.33 -25.63
CA SER A 106 -4.93 0.99 -26.18
C SER A 106 -5.73 0.15 -25.20
N ASP A 107 -6.63 -0.69 -25.71
CA ASP A 107 -7.31 -1.67 -24.88
C ASP A 107 -6.36 -2.86 -24.63
N LEU A 108 -6.29 -3.32 -23.39
CA LEU A 108 -5.68 -4.59 -23.04
C LEU A 108 -6.61 -5.70 -23.52
N ASP A 109 -6.19 -6.43 -24.57
CA ASP A 109 -6.99 -7.48 -25.23
C ASP A 109 -7.54 -8.54 -24.26
N LEU A 110 -6.92 -8.70 -23.09
CA LEU A 110 -7.39 -9.48 -21.95
C LEU A 110 -6.98 -8.75 -20.67
N LEU A 111 -7.96 -8.32 -19.85
CA LEU A 111 -7.68 -8.12 -18.42
C LEU A 111 -7.14 -9.45 -17.90
N ALA A 112 -5.88 -9.48 -17.47
CA ALA A 112 -5.35 -10.66 -16.79
C ALA A 112 -6.34 -11.02 -15.67
N THR A 113 -6.77 -12.28 -15.62
CA THR A 113 -7.67 -12.78 -14.58
C THR A 113 -7.20 -12.24 -13.25
N ALA A 114 -8.05 -11.48 -12.55
CA ALA A 114 -7.65 -10.75 -11.36
C ALA A 114 -6.99 -11.74 -10.39
N SER A 115 -5.71 -11.51 -10.08
CA SER A 115 -4.98 -12.43 -9.21
C SER A 115 -5.61 -12.44 -7.83
N SER A 116 -5.62 -13.61 -7.19
CA SER A 116 -6.01 -13.74 -5.79
C SER A 116 -5.11 -12.86 -4.92
N LEU A 117 -5.69 -12.19 -3.93
CA LEU A 117 -4.99 -11.28 -3.04
C LEU A 117 -4.99 -11.83 -1.61
N THR A 118 -3.84 -11.79 -0.94
CA THR A 118 -3.76 -11.97 0.51
C THR A 118 -3.19 -10.72 1.15
N LEU A 119 -3.98 -10.06 1.99
CA LEU A 119 -3.57 -8.92 2.80
C LEU A 119 -3.12 -9.40 4.17
N HIS A 120 -1.84 -9.21 4.49
CA HIS A 120 -1.29 -9.40 5.81
C HIS A 120 -1.27 -8.04 6.52
N VAL A 121 -2.07 -7.87 7.57
CA VAL A 121 -2.31 -6.57 8.19
C VAL A 121 -1.88 -6.60 9.65
N ALA A 122 -0.80 -5.89 9.97
CA ALA A 122 -0.42 -5.61 11.35
C ALA A 122 -1.15 -4.35 11.84
N ALA A 123 -2.20 -4.53 12.64
CA ALA A 123 -3.08 -3.44 13.10
C ALA A 123 -3.01 -3.28 14.63
N SER A 124 -3.11 -2.04 15.12
CA SER A 124 -3.20 -1.81 16.58
C SER A 124 -4.39 -2.57 17.15
N ASP A 125 -4.16 -3.27 18.24
CA ASP A 125 -5.18 -4.02 18.97
C ASP A 125 -6.36 -3.11 19.36
N SER A 126 -6.08 -1.84 19.63
CA SER A 126 -7.10 -0.83 19.95
C SER A 126 -8.06 -0.50 18.80
N LEU A 127 -7.72 -0.90 17.57
CA LEU A 127 -8.49 -0.71 16.34
C LEU A 127 -9.09 -2.01 15.79
N GLY A 128 -9.05 -3.10 16.55
CA GLY A 128 -9.46 -4.43 16.08
C GLY A 128 -10.86 -4.43 15.45
N ASP A 129 -11.85 -3.87 16.13
CA ASP A 129 -13.24 -3.77 15.65
C ASP A 129 -13.33 -2.97 14.33
N GLN A 130 -12.70 -1.79 14.27
CA GLN A 130 -12.75 -0.93 13.08
C GLN A 130 -12.01 -1.56 11.89
N THR A 131 -10.92 -2.28 12.17
CA THR A 131 -10.14 -2.98 11.16
C THR A 131 -10.96 -4.12 10.56
N ALA A 132 -11.62 -4.92 11.41
CA ALA A 132 -12.50 -6.00 10.96
C ALA A 132 -13.71 -5.49 10.17
N GLU A 133 -14.33 -4.39 10.63
CA GLU A 133 -15.44 -3.73 9.92
C GLU A 133 -15.02 -3.27 8.51
N LEU A 134 -13.91 -2.52 8.41
CA LEU A 134 -13.42 -2.02 7.13
C LEU A 134 -13.16 -3.13 6.11
N PHE A 135 -12.45 -4.20 6.51
CA PHE A 135 -12.16 -5.30 5.59
C PHE A 135 -13.38 -6.18 5.31
N GLY A 136 -14.32 -6.27 6.25
CA GLY A 136 -15.59 -7.00 6.07
C GLY A 136 -16.54 -6.32 5.07
N ASP A 137 -16.41 -5.01 4.85
CA ASP A 137 -17.23 -4.28 3.87
C ASP A 137 -16.80 -4.54 2.40
N PHE A 138 -15.58 -5.05 2.17
CA PHE A 138 -15.13 -5.48 0.85
C PHE A 138 -15.66 -6.88 0.55
N HIS A 139 -16.50 -6.99 -0.48
CA HIS A 139 -17.13 -8.26 -0.88
C HIS A 139 -16.42 -8.87 -2.11
N VAL A 140 -15.08 -8.91 -2.07
CA VAL A 140 -14.23 -9.26 -3.20
C VAL A 140 -13.93 -10.76 -3.24
N GLU A 141 -14.22 -11.44 -4.35
CA GLU A 141 -13.83 -12.84 -4.55
C GLU A 141 -12.29 -12.98 -4.56
N ASP A 142 -11.77 -14.04 -3.95
CA ASP A 142 -10.33 -14.32 -3.84
C ASP A 142 -9.51 -13.24 -3.10
N LEU A 143 -10.13 -12.46 -2.21
CA LEU A 143 -9.45 -11.60 -1.24
C LEU A 143 -9.42 -12.24 0.15
N THR A 144 -8.23 -12.56 0.65
CA THR A 144 -8.01 -13.07 2.01
C THR A 144 -7.37 -12.01 2.88
N VAL A 145 -7.81 -11.88 4.13
CA VAL A 145 -7.20 -10.96 5.11
C VAL A 145 -6.70 -11.75 6.31
N GLN A 146 -5.42 -11.56 6.62
CA GLN A 146 -4.74 -12.11 7.79
C GLN A 146 -4.36 -10.98 8.74
N LEU A 147 -4.93 -10.98 9.95
CA LEU A 147 -4.68 -9.95 10.94
C LEU A 147 -3.58 -10.37 11.93
N TYR A 148 -2.69 -9.44 12.24
CA TYR A 148 -1.62 -9.57 13.21
C TYR A 148 -1.74 -8.45 14.24
N SER A 149 -1.58 -8.79 15.52
CA SER A 149 -1.46 -7.79 16.60
C SER A 149 -0.20 -6.97 16.40
N LEU A 150 -0.37 -5.67 16.18
CA LEU A 150 0.75 -4.74 16.02
C LEU A 150 1.65 -4.73 17.25
N GLU A 151 1.05 -4.72 18.43
CA GLU A 151 1.71 -4.72 19.73
C GLU A 151 2.57 -5.99 19.89
N SER A 152 2.03 -7.15 19.53
CA SER A 152 2.80 -8.41 19.53
C SER A 152 3.96 -8.39 18.51
N CYS A 153 3.76 -7.79 17.33
CA CYS A 153 4.83 -7.64 16.36
C CYS A 153 5.93 -6.67 16.85
N LEU A 154 5.56 -5.62 17.57
CA LEU A 154 6.52 -4.68 18.17
C LEU A 154 7.33 -5.36 19.29
N ASP A 155 6.69 -6.20 20.12
CA ASP A 155 7.38 -6.99 21.14
C ASP A 155 8.42 -7.94 20.52
N LEU A 156 8.08 -8.60 19.41
CA LEU A 156 9.01 -9.44 18.64
C LEU A 156 10.24 -8.65 18.19
N ILE A 157 10.04 -7.43 17.65
CA ILE A 157 11.15 -6.57 17.22
C ILE A 157 12.03 -6.16 18.40
N SER A 158 11.41 -5.81 19.52
CA SER A 158 12.13 -5.39 20.71
C SER A 158 13.07 -6.50 21.21
N VAL A 159 12.60 -7.75 21.21
CA VAL A 159 13.41 -8.93 21.55
C VAL A 159 14.59 -9.09 20.57
N GLU A 160 14.33 -9.08 19.27
CA GLU A 160 15.36 -9.22 18.23
C GLU A 160 16.43 -8.10 18.28
N ARG A 161 16.04 -6.92 18.78
CA ARG A 161 16.92 -5.75 18.89
C ARG A 161 17.51 -5.54 20.29
N ASN A 162 17.35 -6.50 21.20
CA ASN A 162 17.82 -6.41 22.60
C ASN A 162 17.29 -5.17 23.36
N GLY A 163 16.01 -4.80 23.16
CA GLY A 163 15.34 -3.71 23.89
C GLY A 163 15.83 -2.30 23.53
N LYS A 164 16.44 -2.10 22.36
CA LYS A 164 16.86 -0.77 21.89
C LYS A 164 15.64 0.06 21.47
N ALA A 165 15.41 1.18 22.17
CA ALA A 165 14.23 2.07 22.13
C ALA A 165 13.93 2.83 20.82
N SER A 166 14.21 2.24 19.66
CA SER A 166 13.74 2.70 18.35
C SER A 166 12.79 1.68 17.74
N ASP A 167 11.95 1.05 18.58
CA ASP A 167 10.87 0.15 18.15
C ASP A 167 9.75 1.00 17.55
N THR A 168 10.01 1.56 16.37
CA THR A 168 9.02 2.34 15.65
C THR A 168 8.20 1.41 14.78
N VAL A 169 6.90 1.68 14.70
CA VAL A 169 5.97 1.06 13.74
C VAL A 169 6.57 1.02 12.32
N GLU A 170 7.38 2.02 11.98
CA GLU A 170 8.11 2.11 10.72
C GLU A 170 8.99 0.87 10.44
N LEU A 171 9.66 0.30 11.47
CA LEU A 171 10.55 -0.85 11.31
C LEU A 171 9.83 -2.17 11.03
N LEU A 172 8.52 -2.27 11.31
CA LEU A 172 7.77 -3.53 11.14
C LEU A 172 7.86 -4.10 9.74
N LYS A 173 7.89 -3.22 8.73
CA LYS A 173 8.09 -3.60 7.33
C LYS A 173 9.35 -4.45 7.12
N LEU A 174 10.43 -4.14 7.83
CA LEU A 174 11.72 -4.84 7.73
C LEU A 174 11.72 -6.20 8.43
N PHE A 175 10.74 -6.45 9.30
CA PHE A 175 10.55 -7.69 10.03
C PHE A 175 9.45 -8.58 9.44
N ALA A 176 8.88 -8.22 8.28
CA ALA A 176 7.96 -9.09 7.54
C ALA A 176 8.47 -10.56 7.38
N PRO A 177 9.78 -10.83 7.14
CA PRO A 177 10.29 -12.22 7.10
C PRO A 177 10.11 -13.02 8.40
N LYS A 178 9.95 -12.34 9.55
CA LYS A 178 9.72 -12.95 10.87
C LYS A 178 8.24 -12.97 11.27
N ILE A 179 7.48 -11.99 10.82
CA ILE A 179 6.06 -11.84 11.16
C ILE A 179 5.20 -12.80 10.31
N LEU A 180 5.50 -12.90 9.01
CA LEU A 180 4.72 -13.69 8.08
C LEU A 180 5.13 -15.16 8.10
N ASN A 181 4.16 -16.05 7.89
CA ASN A 181 4.37 -17.50 7.83
C ASN A 181 5.44 -17.86 6.79
N ASP A 182 6.23 -18.90 7.08
CA ASP A 182 7.27 -19.46 6.21
C ASP A 182 6.78 -19.83 4.81
N GLU A 183 5.49 -20.15 4.66
CA GLU A 183 4.85 -20.42 3.35
C GLU A 183 4.75 -19.18 2.44
N VAL A 184 4.80 -17.97 3.01
CA VAL A 184 4.81 -16.73 2.23
C VAL A 184 6.23 -16.45 1.78
N GLU A 185 6.53 -16.66 0.50
CA GLU A 185 7.89 -16.53 -0.06
C GLU A 185 8.21 -15.11 -0.56
N LYS A 186 7.20 -14.36 -0.99
CA LYS A 186 7.32 -13.02 -1.58
C LYS A 186 6.20 -12.14 -1.03
N VAL A 187 6.45 -10.85 -0.83
CA VAL A 187 5.41 -9.90 -0.38
C VAL A 187 5.69 -8.49 -0.89
N ILE A 188 4.64 -7.75 -1.22
CA ILE A 188 4.70 -6.32 -1.49
C ILE A 188 4.37 -5.56 -0.20
N ILE A 189 5.26 -4.67 0.22
CA ILE A 189 5.00 -3.71 1.30
C ILE A 189 4.41 -2.45 0.67
N LEU A 190 3.30 -1.95 1.22
CA LEU A 190 2.68 -0.70 0.78
C LEU A 190 2.38 0.24 1.95
N ASP A 191 2.76 1.50 1.80
CA ASP A 191 2.24 2.56 2.66
C ASP A 191 0.80 2.91 2.28
N ALA A 192 0.00 3.25 3.30
CA ALA A 192 -1.39 3.68 3.12
C ALA A 192 -1.53 4.99 2.30
N ASN A 193 -0.45 5.74 2.10
CA ASN A 193 -0.44 6.98 1.32
C ASN A 193 0.06 6.81 -0.12
N VAL A 194 0.10 5.57 -0.62
CA VAL A 194 0.34 5.25 -2.02
C VAL A 194 -1.01 5.05 -2.71
N LEU A 195 -1.23 5.70 -3.85
CA LEU A 195 -2.29 5.33 -4.78
C LEU A 195 -1.72 4.41 -5.85
N ILE A 196 -2.32 3.22 -5.99
CA ILE A 196 -2.00 2.30 -7.08
C ILE A 196 -2.83 2.71 -8.29
N VAL A 197 -2.16 2.94 -9.42
CA VAL A 197 -2.77 3.44 -10.66
C VAL A 197 -2.54 2.53 -11.86
N ALA A 198 -2.27 1.26 -11.60
CA ALA A 198 -2.08 0.18 -12.57
C ALA A 198 -2.35 -1.19 -11.93
N ASN A 199 -2.38 -2.25 -12.73
CA ASN A 199 -2.63 -3.58 -12.21
C ASN A 199 -1.43 -4.03 -11.34
N ILE A 200 -1.69 -4.35 -10.07
CA ILE A 200 -0.65 -4.76 -9.11
C ILE A 200 0.05 -6.07 -9.53
N GLY A 201 -0.55 -6.88 -10.40
CA GLY A 201 0.10 -8.06 -11.00
C GLY A 201 1.36 -7.71 -11.78
N GLU A 202 1.37 -6.59 -12.50
CA GLU A 202 2.57 -6.12 -13.22
C GLU A 202 3.72 -5.81 -12.25
N LEU A 203 3.40 -5.33 -11.04
CA LEU A 203 4.39 -5.13 -9.99
C LEU A 203 4.92 -6.46 -9.46
N TRP A 204 4.02 -7.41 -9.24
CA TRP A 204 4.36 -8.74 -8.74
C TRP A 204 5.31 -9.48 -9.69
N ASP A 205 5.12 -9.34 -11.00
CA ASP A 205 5.98 -9.95 -12.03
C ASP A 205 7.45 -9.49 -11.96
N HIS A 206 7.75 -8.34 -11.32
CA HIS A 206 9.14 -7.92 -11.11
C HIS A 206 9.92 -8.89 -10.21
N PHE A 207 9.27 -9.69 -9.37
CA PHE A 207 9.98 -10.72 -8.59
C PHE A 207 10.68 -11.75 -9.47
N ASP A 208 10.16 -12.03 -10.67
CA ASP A 208 10.76 -13.00 -11.59
C ASP A 208 11.98 -12.44 -12.33
N GLN A 209 12.22 -11.13 -12.18
CA GLN A 209 13.40 -10.44 -12.71
C GLN A 209 14.54 -10.31 -11.69
N PHE A 210 14.31 -10.73 -10.44
CA PHE A 210 15.36 -10.74 -9.42
C PHE A 210 16.42 -11.77 -9.83
N ASN A 211 17.69 -11.37 -9.75
CA ASN A 211 18.80 -12.33 -9.83
C ASN A 211 18.90 -13.14 -8.53
N SER A 212 19.81 -14.11 -8.50
CA SER A 212 19.97 -15.03 -7.35
C SER A 212 20.46 -14.38 -6.05
N GLU A 213 20.94 -13.14 -6.08
CA GLU A 213 21.39 -12.39 -4.90
C GLU A 213 20.36 -11.36 -4.43
N GLN A 214 19.50 -10.88 -5.34
CA GLN A 214 18.53 -9.83 -5.05
C GLN A 214 17.39 -10.33 -4.15
N ALA A 215 17.05 -9.53 -3.15
CA ALA A 215 16.02 -9.83 -2.17
C ALA A 215 15.05 -8.66 -1.92
N ILE A 216 15.44 -7.43 -2.28
CA ILE A 216 14.66 -6.21 -2.02
C ILE A 216 14.55 -5.39 -3.30
N GLY A 217 13.34 -5.28 -3.83
CA GLY A 217 13.02 -4.39 -4.95
C GLY A 217 12.48 -3.05 -4.43
N ALA A 218 13.03 -1.94 -4.90
CA ALA A 218 12.58 -0.61 -4.51
C ALA A 218 12.92 0.46 -5.56
N VAL A 219 12.27 1.62 -5.45
CA VAL A 219 12.64 2.82 -6.21
C VAL A 219 13.57 3.69 -5.36
N CYS A 220 14.54 4.33 -5.99
CA CYS A 220 15.38 5.35 -5.37
C CYS A 220 14.55 6.45 -4.68
N GLU A 221 15.09 7.05 -3.63
CA GLU A 221 14.54 8.29 -3.06
C GLU A 221 14.70 9.43 -4.08
N GLN A 222 13.60 10.09 -4.44
CA GLN A 222 13.60 11.20 -5.39
C GLN A 222 13.90 12.52 -4.66
N GLY A 223 14.77 13.35 -5.23
CA GLY A 223 15.27 14.54 -4.55
C GLY A 223 15.73 15.64 -5.51
N GLN A 224 16.23 16.75 -4.94
CA GLN A 224 16.55 17.96 -5.69
C GLN A 224 17.72 17.83 -6.69
N ASP A 225 18.63 16.89 -6.46
CA ASP A 225 19.74 16.60 -7.38
C ASP A 225 19.54 15.20 -7.95
N CYS A 226 18.80 15.11 -9.05
CA CYS A 226 18.39 13.81 -9.52
C CYS A 226 19.54 12.90 -9.93
N SER A 227 20.52 13.47 -10.63
CA SER A 227 21.73 12.77 -11.07
C SER A 227 22.48 12.09 -9.91
N ARG A 228 22.29 12.59 -8.68
CA ARG A 228 22.81 12.00 -7.44
C ARG A 228 21.78 11.26 -6.61
N SER A 229 20.48 11.45 -6.85
CA SER A 229 19.41 10.82 -6.05
C SER A 229 19.12 9.41 -6.55
N CYS A 230 19.09 9.25 -7.88
CA CYS A 230 18.80 7.99 -8.55
C CYS A 230 19.95 7.60 -9.46
N SER A 231 20.67 6.53 -9.12
CA SER A 231 21.76 6.01 -9.95
C SER A 231 21.25 5.61 -11.34
N THR A 232 21.99 5.97 -12.39
CA THR A 232 21.59 5.68 -13.78
C THR A 232 21.98 4.28 -14.22
N GLY A 233 22.99 3.67 -13.60
CA GLY A 233 23.44 2.30 -13.88
C GLY A 233 22.51 1.22 -13.32
N ASP A 234 22.59 0.03 -13.93
CA ASP A 234 21.99 -1.20 -13.40
C ASP A 234 22.89 -1.79 -12.31
N GLY A 235 22.31 -2.14 -11.16
CA GLY A 235 23.03 -2.76 -10.04
C GLY A 235 23.80 -1.79 -9.12
N GLU A 236 23.78 -0.48 -9.38
CA GLU A 236 24.35 0.52 -8.47
C GLU A 236 23.30 0.94 -7.42
N PHE A 237 23.68 0.91 -6.15
CA PHE A 237 22.81 1.41 -5.08
C PHE A 237 22.68 2.95 -5.17
N PRO A 238 21.47 3.54 -5.00
CA PRO A 238 21.30 4.99 -5.08
C PRO A 238 22.01 5.73 -3.95
N THR A 239 22.68 6.85 -4.25
CA THR A 239 23.46 7.60 -3.24
C THR A 239 22.60 8.17 -2.11
N HIS A 240 21.34 8.52 -2.39
CA HIS A 240 20.38 8.97 -1.37
C HIS A 240 19.52 7.82 -0.82
N GLY A 241 19.82 6.57 -1.22
CA GLY A 241 19.08 5.38 -0.86
C GLY A 241 17.75 5.22 -1.61
N ILE A 242 16.94 4.32 -1.10
CA ILE A 242 15.61 3.97 -1.60
C ILE A 242 14.51 4.60 -0.75
N ASN A 243 13.34 4.76 -1.35
CA ASN A 243 12.11 5.09 -0.66
C ASN A 243 11.42 3.81 -0.15
N THR A 244 10.84 3.85 1.05
CA THR A 244 10.24 2.67 1.73
C THR A 244 8.71 2.63 1.69
N GLY A 245 8.08 3.47 0.86
CA GLY A 245 6.64 3.51 0.67
C GLY A 245 6.09 2.35 -0.16
N LEU A 246 6.92 1.78 -1.01
CA LEU A 246 6.62 0.57 -1.77
C LEU A 246 7.89 -0.27 -1.88
N LEU A 247 7.84 -1.52 -1.40
CA LEU A 247 8.96 -2.46 -1.44
C LEU A 247 8.49 -3.83 -1.91
N LEU A 248 9.32 -4.52 -2.70
CA LEU A 248 9.17 -5.94 -3.01
C LEU A 248 10.16 -6.71 -2.14
N LEU A 249 9.67 -7.61 -1.28
CA LEU A 249 10.53 -8.41 -0.43
C LEU A 249 10.44 -9.89 -0.82
N ASN A 250 11.57 -10.46 -1.23
CA ASN A 250 11.74 -11.91 -1.35
C ASN A 250 12.03 -12.45 0.06
N LEU A 251 10.96 -12.85 0.77
CA LEU A 251 11.04 -13.31 2.14
C LEU A 251 11.86 -14.59 2.27
N ASN A 252 11.82 -15.48 1.28
CA ASN A 252 12.64 -16.70 1.29
C ASN A 252 14.14 -16.36 1.35
N GLU A 253 14.62 -15.49 0.47
CA GLU A 253 16.02 -15.05 0.49
C GLU A 253 16.37 -14.25 1.75
N LEU A 254 15.49 -13.35 2.21
CA LEU A 254 15.72 -12.59 3.45
C LEU A 254 15.79 -13.50 4.69
N ARG A 255 14.99 -14.57 4.76
CA ARG A 255 15.06 -15.59 5.82
C ARG A 255 16.36 -16.39 5.74
N ARG A 256 16.77 -16.81 4.54
CA ARG A 256 18.04 -17.53 4.31
C ARG A 256 19.25 -16.72 4.76
N LEU A 257 19.20 -15.40 4.58
CA LEU A 257 20.25 -14.46 4.99
C LEU A 257 20.18 -14.06 6.47
N GLU A 258 19.16 -14.51 7.20
CA GLU A 258 18.85 -14.07 8.57
C GLU A 258 18.83 -12.53 8.67
N TRP A 259 18.15 -11.86 7.73
CA TRP A 259 18.15 -10.40 7.55
C TRP A 259 18.00 -9.59 8.85
N TRP A 260 17.17 -10.05 9.80
CA TRP A 260 16.97 -9.43 11.11
C TRP A 260 18.28 -9.23 11.90
N ASN A 261 19.25 -10.14 11.77
CA ASN A 261 20.55 -10.01 12.43
C ASN A 261 21.32 -8.77 11.96
N MET A 262 21.20 -8.40 10.68
CA MET A 262 21.82 -7.20 10.11
C MET A 262 21.21 -5.93 10.70
N THR A 263 19.90 -5.95 10.97
CA THR A 263 19.20 -4.82 11.59
C THR A 263 19.69 -4.54 13.02
N GLY A 264 20.07 -5.59 13.77
CA GLY A 264 20.59 -5.48 15.14
C GLY A 264 22.06 -5.02 15.20
N ALA A 265 22.89 -5.47 14.25
CA ALA A 265 24.32 -5.16 14.16
C ALA A 265 24.59 -3.67 13.88
N ASP A 266 23.78 -3.04 13.02
CA ASP A 266 23.90 -1.62 12.66
C ASP A 266 23.32 -0.64 13.69
N GLY A 267 22.58 -1.13 14.69
CA GLY A 267 22.09 -0.32 15.80
C GLY A 267 23.14 -0.01 16.88
N GLN A 268 24.44 -0.19 16.61
CA GLN A 268 25.53 -0.04 17.61
C GLN A 268 26.18 1.35 17.65
N THR A 269 25.87 2.25 16.71
CA THR A 269 26.33 3.64 16.78
C THR A 269 25.34 4.46 17.60
N GLU A 270 25.77 5.04 18.72
CA GLU A 270 24.97 5.85 19.66
C GLU A 270 24.27 7.08 19.05
N GLU A 271 24.57 7.42 17.80
CA GLU A 271 23.96 8.54 17.11
C GLU A 271 22.82 8.07 16.21
N SER A 272 21.60 8.48 16.58
CA SER A 272 20.38 8.57 15.76
C SER A 272 19.26 7.57 16.09
N ARG A 273 18.07 8.12 16.31
CA ARG A 273 16.78 7.43 16.19
C ARG A 273 16.59 7.13 14.71
N LEU A 274 16.86 5.90 14.31
CA LEU A 274 16.87 5.50 12.91
C LEU A 274 15.45 5.15 12.48
N THR A 275 14.89 5.95 11.58
CA THR A 275 13.68 5.56 10.84
C THR A 275 13.96 4.31 10.01
N ASP A 276 12.91 3.60 9.59
CA ASP A 276 12.98 2.44 8.67
C ASP A 276 13.86 2.71 7.45
N ARG A 277 13.62 3.85 6.81
CA ARG A 277 14.38 4.35 5.66
C ARG A 277 15.86 4.52 5.98
N GLY A 278 16.20 5.02 7.17
CA GLY A 278 17.59 5.17 7.59
C GLY A 278 18.30 3.83 7.80
N LEU A 279 17.59 2.84 8.36
CA LEU A 279 18.16 1.52 8.66
C LEU A 279 18.33 0.68 7.40
N ILE A 280 17.28 0.51 6.59
CA ILE A 280 17.35 -0.28 5.36
C ILE A 280 18.40 0.27 4.39
N ASN A 281 18.50 1.60 4.24
CA ASN A 281 19.46 2.20 3.33
C ASN A 281 20.90 1.95 3.76
N ARG A 282 21.21 1.99 5.06
CA ARG A 282 22.57 1.64 5.54
C ARG A 282 22.91 0.18 5.34
N ILE A 283 21.94 -0.72 5.54
CA ILE A 283 22.17 -2.16 5.32
C ILE A 283 22.41 -2.40 3.83
N LEU A 284 21.57 -1.82 2.96
CA LEU A 284 21.69 -1.99 1.51
C LEU A 284 22.94 -1.32 0.94
N GLU A 285 23.39 -0.18 1.46
CA GLU A 285 24.66 0.46 1.07
C GLU A 285 25.87 -0.47 1.27
N ARG A 286 25.80 -1.40 2.22
CA ARG A 286 26.85 -2.40 2.47
C ARG A 286 26.60 -3.75 1.77
N ASN A 287 25.40 -3.95 1.25
CA ASN A 287 24.92 -5.20 0.66
C ASN A 287 24.17 -4.89 -0.63
N GLU A 288 24.78 -4.10 -1.52
CA GLU A 288 24.12 -3.55 -2.72
C GLU A 288 23.56 -4.64 -3.64
N ASN A 289 24.17 -5.83 -3.62
CA ASN A 289 23.73 -6.99 -4.39
C ASN A 289 22.30 -7.45 -4.06
N LEU A 290 21.81 -7.13 -2.86
CA LEU A 290 20.44 -7.47 -2.43
C LEU A 290 19.39 -6.58 -3.10
N TYR A 291 19.79 -5.45 -3.67
CA TYR A 291 18.90 -4.45 -4.24
C TYR A 291 18.56 -4.74 -5.71
N TYR A 292 17.26 -4.78 -5.97
CA TYR A 292 16.68 -4.74 -7.31
C TYR A 292 16.08 -3.35 -7.58
N LYS A 293 16.53 -2.72 -8.66
CA LYS A 293 16.09 -1.39 -9.06
C LYS A 293 14.73 -1.47 -9.77
N LEU A 294 13.67 -1.07 -9.08
CA LEU A 294 12.36 -0.91 -9.72
C LEU A 294 12.36 0.30 -10.66
N PRO A 295 11.63 0.24 -11.78
CA PRO A 295 11.31 1.41 -12.57
C PRO A 295 10.63 2.50 -11.73
N CYS A 296 11.01 3.76 -11.92
CA CYS A 296 10.60 4.85 -11.03
C CYS A 296 9.09 5.09 -11.01
N GLN A 297 8.37 4.73 -12.08
CA GLN A 297 6.92 4.86 -12.17
C GLN A 297 6.15 4.02 -11.15
N TRP A 298 6.79 3.01 -10.56
CA TRP A 298 6.23 2.19 -9.48
C TRP A 298 6.33 2.85 -8.09
N ASN A 299 6.94 4.03 -7.96
CA ASN A 299 6.87 4.81 -6.73
C ASN A 299 7.24 6.28 -7.05
N VAL A 300 6.33 6.96 -7.73
CA VAL A 300 6.43 8.39 -8.03
C VAL A 300 6.24 9.18 -6.73
N GLN A 301 7.24 9.96 -6.34
CA GLN A 301 7.24 10.67 -5.06
C GLN A 301 6.95 12.15 -5.26
N ILE A 302 5.72 12.58 -4.93
CA ILE A 302 5.31 13.98 -5.08
C ILE A 302 5.83 14.79 -3.89
N ILE A 303 7.09 15.24 -3.95
CA ILE A 303 7.76 15.99 -2.87
C ILE A 303 7.92 17.47 -3.23
N ALA A 304 8.53 17.76 -4.37
CA ALA A 304 8.80 19.10 -4.90
C ALA A 304 9.08 19.01 -6.41
N ASP A 305 9.04 20.14 -7.13
CA ASP A 305 9.25 20.17 -8.59
C ASP A 305 10.56 19.49 -9.00
N SER A 306 11.63 19.72 -8.25
CA SER A 306 12.95 19.15 -8.54
C SER A 306 13.01 17.62 -8.41
N GLY A 307 12.08 17.00 -7.68
CA GLY A 307 11.99 15.54 -7.60
C GLY A 307 11.40 14.91 -8.86
N LEU A 308 10.65 15.67 -9.66
CA LEU A 308 10.01 15.19 -10.88
C LEU A 308 11.03 14.92 -12.00
N ASP A 309 12.17 15.62 -11.99
CA ASP A 309 13.26 15.36 -12.93
C ASP A 309 13.84 13.94 -12.79
N CYS A 310 13.60 13.26 -11.66
CA CYS A 310 14.01 11.87 -11.45
C CYS A 310 13.16 10.81 -12.04
N CYS A 311 11.91 11.14 -12.31
CA CYS A 311 11.01 10.22 -12.94
C CYS A 311 10.20 11.03 -13.94
N PRO A 312 10.66 11.15 -15.18
CA PRO A 312 9.80 11.60 -16.25
C PRO A 312 8.65 10.59 -16.36
N PHE A 313 7.44 11.01 -16.03
CA PHE A 313 6.23 10.21 -16.16
C PHE A 313 5.09 11.08 -16.66
N TYR A 314 4.06 10.44 -17.20
CA TYR A 314 2.75 11.05 -17.35
C TYR A 314 1.71 10.30 -16.52
N TRP A 315 0.63 10.97 -16.15
CA TRP A 315 -0.45 10.35 -15.40
C TRP A 315 -1.75 10.64 -16.13
N ILE A 316 -2.52 9.61 -16.48
CA ILE A 316 -3.86 9.73 -17.05
C ILE A 316 -4.81 8.86 -16.23
N GLU A 317 -5.96 9.42 -15.85
CA GLU A 317 -7.04 8.63 -15.27
C GLU A 317 -7.69 7.84 -16.42
N ARG A 318 -7.80 6.53 -16.26
CA ARG A 318 -8.23 5.62 -17.32
C ARG A 318 -8.97 4.42 -16.72
N ARG A 319 -9.62 3.66 -17.59
CA ARG A 319 -10.27 2.40 -17.18
C ARG A 319 -9.22 1.30 -16.95
N PRO A 320 -9.52 0.28 -16.13
CA PRO A 320 -8.56 -0.79 -15.83
C PRO A 320 -8.09 -1.54 -17.08
N GLU A 321 -8.96 -1.68 -18.09
CA GLU A 321 -8.66 -2.29 -19.38
C GLU A 321 -7.90 -1.38 -20.35
N GLU A 322 -7.65 -0.12 -20.01
CA GLU A 322 -6.93 0.82 -20.86
C GLU A 322 -5.44 0.92 -20.43
N ASP A 323 -4.51 0.79 -21.37
CA ASP A 323 -3.08 1.07 -21.16
C ASP A 323 -2.48 1.87 -22.32
N ASP A 324 -1.23 2.32 -22.16
CA ASP A 324 -0.48 3.09 -23.18
C ASP A 324 -1.29 4.27 -23.75
N CYS A 325 -1.77 5.13 -22.86
CA CYS A 325 -2.54 6.32 -23.20
C CYS A 325 -1.64 7.41 -23.81
N VAL A 326 -1.69 7.57 -25.13
CA VAL A 326 -0.89 8.54 -25.88
C VAL A 326 -1.71 9.76 -26.31
N ASN A 327 -1.07 10.92 -26.33
CA ASN A 327 -1.62 12.12 -26.94
C ASN A 327 -1.45 12.04 -28.46
N THR A 328 -2.56 12.10 -29.22
CA THR A 328 -2.50 12.02 -30.69
C THR A 328 -1.89 13.26 -31.35
N GLU A 329 -1.66 14.33 -30.59
CA GLU A 329 -1.11 15.60 -31.07
C GLU A 329 0.41 15.73 -30.85
N ASP A 330 1.02 14.84 -30.05
CA ASP A 330 2.46 14.87 -29.76
C ASP A 330 3.22 13.96 -30.75
N ASP A 331 4.08 14.58 -31.57
CA ASP A 331 4.87 13.94 -32.64
C ASP A 331 6.26 13.45 -32.14
N ASP A 332 6.51 13.52 -30.83
CA ASP A 332 7.85 13.37 -30.24
C ASP A 332 8.22 11.91 -29.87
N GLN A 333 9.42 11.50 -30.31
CA GLN A 333 9.98 10.14 -30.25
C GLN A 333 10.49 9.70 -28.87
N ASN A 334 10.28 10.48 -27.80
CA ASN A 334 10.74 10.12 -26.46
C ASN A 334 9.62 9.45 -25.68
N TYR A 335 9.74 8.14 -25.51
CA TYR A 335 8.83 7.36 -24.67
C TYR A 335 8.94 7.81 -23.20
N ILE A 336 7.86 8.34 -22.65
CA ILE A 336 7.70 8.68 -21.23
C ILE A 336 6.74 7.62 -20.65
N PRO A 337 7.11 6.88 -19.59
CA PRO A 337 6.23 5.86 -19.01
C PRO A 337 5.05 6.48 -18.24
N MET A 338 3.94 5.75 -18.18
CA MET A 338 2.82 6.11 -17.30
C MET A 338 3.18 5.83 -15.83
N ALA A 339 2.74 6.69 -14.92
CA ALA A 339 2.75 6.40 -13.49
C ALA A 339 1.96 5.11 -13.20
N ARG A 340 2.54 4.23 -12.37
CA ARG A 340 1.94 2.95 -11.93
C ARG A 340 1.59 2.98 -10.44
N ALA A 341 2.36 3.68 -9.62
CA ALA A 341 2.01 4.01 -8.24
C ALA A 341 2.56 5.38 -7.82
N ILE A 342 1.77 6.11 -7.05
CA ILE A 342 2.04 7.51 -6.69
C ILE A 342 1.96 7.66 -5.18
N GLN A 343 3.05 8.11 -4.57
CA GLN A 343 3.14 8.36 -3.15
C GLN A 343 3.06 9.87 -2.86
N PHE A 344 2.13 10.25 -1.99
CA PHE A 344 2.05 11.63 -1.49
C PHE A 344 1.85 11.67 0.03
N ASN A 345 2.68 12.43 0.73
CA ASN A 345 2.49 12.62 2.17
C ASN A 345 1.39 13.67 2.42
N ILE A 346 0.16 13.18 2.57
CA ILE A 346 -1.06 13.95 2.84
C ILE A 346 -0.91 14.88 4.06
N ASP A 347 0.02 14.63 4.99
CA ASP A 347 0.23 15.49 6.16
C ASP A 347 0.84 16.88 5.87
N ARG A 348 1.29 17.14 4.63
CA ARG A 348 1.65 18.50 4.18
C ARG A 348 0.45 19.36 3.73
N ARG A 349 -0.79 18.90 3.93
CA ARG A 349 -2.06 19.59 3.60
C ARG A 349 -2.14 21.05 4.06
N THR A 350 -1.47 21.39 5.16
CA THR A 350 -1.41 22.75 5.71
C THR A 350 -0.78 23.76 4.75
N GLU A 351 0.16 23.33 3.90
CA GLU A 351 0.80 24.22 2.93
C GLU A 351 -0.14 24.53 1.76
N LEU A 352 -0.90 23.53 1.28
CA LEU A 352 -1.79 23.68 0.11
C LEU A 352 -3.03 24.55 0.40
N ASN A 353 -3.64 24.41 1.58
CA ASN A 353 -4.78 25.22 2.01
C ASN A 353 -4.45 26.73 2.09
N PHE A 354 -3.17 27.08 2.30
CA PHE A 354 -2.73 28.47 2.35
C PHE A 354 -2.73 29.14 0.96
N PHE A 355 -2.48 28.36 -0.10
CA PHE A 355 -2.37 28.88 -1.47
C PHE A 355 -3.68 28.84 -2.26
N ILE A 356 -4.55 27.84 -2.04
CA ILE A 356 -5.78 27.66 -2.84
C ILE A 356 -6.90 28.66 -2.46
N ASN A 357 -6.94 29.16 -1.22
CA ASN A 357 -8.00 30.05 -0.72
C ASN A 357 -8.10 31.44 -1.39
N GLY A 358 -7.32 31.71 -2.45
CA GLY A 358 -7.26 33.00 -3.15
C GLY A 358 -7.55 32.98 -4.66
N TYR A 359 -7.77 31.81 -5.28
CA TYR A 359 -7.85 31.70 -6.75
C TYR A 359 -9.08 30.91 -7.22
N SER A 360 -9.66 31.33 -8.35
CA SER A 360 -10.72 30.59 -9.03
C SER A 360 -10.14 29.38 -9.79
N ALA A 361 -10.91 28.29 -9.97
CA ALA A 361 -10.41 27.02 -10.53
C ALA A 361 -9.72 27.17 -11.91
N ASP A 362 -10.13 28.15 -12.72
CA ASP A 362 -9.55 28.43 -14.03
C ASP A 362 -8.27 29.30 -13.96
N GLU A 363 -8.09 30.09 -12.89
CA GLU A 363 -6.87 30.91 -12.66
C GLU A 363 -5.75 30.11 -11.97
N VAL A 364 -6.09 29.00 -11.31
CA VAL A 364 -5.15 28.15 -10.56
C VAL A 364 -4.13 27.50 -11.51
N THR A 365 -4.54 26.98 -12.66
CA THR A 365 -3.66 26.21 -13.56
C THR A 365 -2.51 27.03 -14.16
N LEU A 366 -2.68 28.36 -14.31
CA LEU A 366 -1.66 29.27 -14.84
C LEU A 366 -0.60 29.70 -13.82
N VAL A 367 -0.81 29.40 -12.52
CA VAL A 367 0.04 29.87 -11.41
C VAL A 367 0.77 28.73 -10.68
N LEU A 368 0.28 27.48 -10.82
CA LEU A 368 0.84 26.34 -10.11
C LEU A 368 2.09 25.76 -10.79
N SER A 369 3.07 25.35 -9.98
CA SER A 369 4.19 24.52 -10.41
C SER A 369 3.73 23.09 -10.76
N ALA A 370 4.58 22.32 -11.45
CA ALA A 370 4.24 20.95 -11.89
C ALA A 370 3.93 20.04 -10.69
N ALA A 371 4.70 20.12 -9.61
CA ALA A 371 4.46 19.39 -8.38
C ALA A 371 3.13 19.79 -7.74
N GLN A 372 2.79 21.09 -7.74
CA GLN A 372 1.49 21.53 -7.20
C GLN A 372 0.31 21.03 -8.03
N GLN A 373 0.42 21.02 -9.37
CA GLN A 373 -0.60 20.45 -10.24
C GLN A 373 -0.77 18.94 -9.98
N LEU A 374 0.33 18.21 -9.80
CA LEU A 374 0.30 16.79 -9.43
C LEU A 374 -0.31 16.55 -8.04
N GLN A 375 -0.05 17.42 -7.06
CA GLN A 375 -0.68 17.36 -5.74
C GLN A 375 -2.19 17.52 -5.82
N VAL A 376 -2.67 18.54 -6.55
CA VAL A 376 -4.11 18.75 -6.77
C VAL A 376 -4.73 17.54 -7.46
N ARG A 377 -4.04 16.97 -8.46
CA ARG A 377 -4.48 15.76 -9.13
C ARG A 377 -4.52 14.55 -8.20
N TYR A 378 -3.52 14.38 -7.36
CA TYR A 378 -3.48 13.35 -6.32
C TYR A 378 -4.68 13.47 -5.39
N GLU A 379 -4.94 14.66 -4.85
CA GLU A 379 -6.07 14.86 -3.95
C GLU A 379 -7.42 14.60 -4.63
N ASN A 380 -7.58 15.04 -5.87
CA ASN A 380 -8.82 14.80 -6.62
C ASN A 380 -9.02 13.31 -6.87
N THR A 381 -7.97 12.58 -7.27
CA THR A 381 -8.03 11.13 -7.49
C THR A 381 -8.30 10.39 -6.17
N TYR A 382 -7.59 10.75 -5.11
CA TYR A 382 -7.79 10.20 -3.76
C TYR A 382 -9.24 10.36 -3.31
N ARG A 383 -9.82 11.56 -3.46
CA ARG A 383 -11.22 11.83 -3.07
C ARG A 383 -12.23 11.02 -3.88
N LYS A 384 -11.97 10.76 -5.17
CA LYS A 384 -12.84 9.90 -5.99
C LYS A 384 -12.89 8.49 -5.40
N PHE A 385 -11.74 7.88 -5.11
CA PHE A 385 -11.70 6.57 -4.48
C PHE A 385 -12.28 6.57 -3.06
N GLN A 386 -12.03 7.63 -2.28
CA GLN A 386 -12.59 7.77 -0.94
C GLN A 386 -14.12 7.78 -0.94
N GLN A 387 -14.76 8.32 -2.00
CA GLN A 387 -16.21 8.41 -2.13
C GLN A 387 -16.89 7.10 -2.55
N LEU A 388 -16.16 6.17 -3.17
CA LEU A 388 -16.70 4.87 -3.55
C LEU A 388 -16.98 4.05 -2.29
N SER A 389 -18.08 3.31 -2.25
CA SER A 389 -18.33 2.34 -1.19
C SER A 389 -17.38 1.14 -1.33
N PRO A 390 -16.85 0.53 -0.24
CA PRO A 390 -16.16 -0.75 -0.33
C PRO A 390 -17.02 -1.86 -0.98
N GLY A 391 -18.35 -1.79 -0.83
CA GLY A 391 -19.28 -2.71 -1.48
C GLY A 391 -19.39 -2.56 -3.00
N CYS A 392 -18.72 -1.57 -3.61
CA CYS A 392 -18.58 -1.46 -5.06
C CYS A 392 -17.55 -2.43 -5.64
N PHE A 393 -16.81 -3.16 -4.80
CA PHE A 393 -15.74 -4.05 -5.23
C PHE A 393 -16.15 -5.51 -5.02
N GLY A 394 -16.03 -6.30 -6.08
CA GLY A 394 -16.48 -7.70 -6.19
C GLY A 394 -15.45 -8.62 -6.83
#